data_AF-C6WE28-F1
#
_entry.id   AF-C6WE28-F1
#
_cell.length_a   1.000
_cell.length_b   1.000
_cell.length_c   1.000
_cell.angle_alpha   90.00
_cell.angle_beta   90.00
_cell.angle_gamma   90.00
#
_symmetry.space_group_name_H-M   'P 1'
#
loop_
_entity.id
_entity.type
_entity.pdbx_description
1 polymer ?
#
loop_
_entity_poly.entity_id
_entity_poly.type
_entity_poly.pdbx_seq_one_letter_code
_entity_poly.pdbx_strand_id
1 'polypeptide(L)'
;MTLVGAAIAGSALVGATACTAPSDSPVLGTGSLGPQLTSTTEVADWVRERTGECEAPEARTIAEFAEFVGPLRADLYAPFVAEWGTCAVEPYERLGLVVLHRERMADFQRAWQRAVEEGKVSGDPDFGFGNGFALSGTLGLESLGLHHLRCGQVEGQDLGHVLPADVEGCVYSRPEGHHHG
;
A
#
# COMPACT_ATOMS: atom_id res chain seq x y z
N MET A 1 68.44 -3.03 48.25
CA MET A 1 67.31 -2.49 49.04
C MET A 1 66.03 -2.88 48.32
N THR A 2 65.13 -3.48 49.09
CA THR A 2 63.90 -4.19 48.69
C THR A 2 62.76 -3.27 48.28
N LEU A 3 61.80 -3.83 47.50
CA LEU A 3 60.37 -3.50 47.25
C LEU A 3 60.12 -3.35 45.74
N VAL A 4 59.64 -4.37 45.02
CA VAL A 4 58.31 -5.04 45.07
C VAL A 4 57.15 -4.04 44.98
N GLY A 5 56.51 -4.02 43.81
CA GLY A 5 55.22 -3.37 43.55
C GLY A 5 54.61 -3.97 42.29
N ALA A 6 53.70 -4.93 42.49
CA ALA A 6 52.92 -5.59 41.44
C ALA A 6 51.68 -4.78 41.08
N ALA A 7 51.24 -4.84 39.81
CA ALA A 7 49.81 -4.92 39.46
C ALA A 7 49.62 -5.28 37.98
N ILE A 8 48.65 -6.14 37.77
CA ILE A 8 48.25 -6.89 36.58
C ILE A 8 47.27 -6.05 35.76
N ALA A 9 47.30 -6.14 34.43
CA ALA A 9 46.07 -6.10 33.61
C ALA A 9 46.39 -6.58 32.18
N GLY A 10 46.01 -7.82 31.88
CA GLY A 10 46.03 -8.37 30.52
C GLY A 10 44.85 -7.83 29.70
N SER A 11 45.09 -7.58 28.42
CA SER A 11 44.03 -7.33 27.44
C SER A 11 43.98 -8.48 26.47
N ALA A 12 42.99 -9.36 26.66
CA ALA A 12 42.55 -10.31 25.66
C ALA A 12 41.76 -9.54 24.59
N LEU A 13 42.29 -9.48 23.36
CA LEU A 13 41.56 -8.99 22.18
C LEU A 13 40.61 -10.11 21.72
N VAL A 14 39.37 -10.03 22.18
CA VAL A 14 38.25 -10.87 21.71
C VAL A 14 37.78 -10.33 20.36
N GLY A 15 37.70 -11.22 19.37
CA GLY A 15 37.34 -10.91 17.99
C GLY A 15 35.95 -10.29 17.86
N ALA A 16 35.87 -9.20 17.10
CA ALA A 16 34.61 -8.65 16.63
C ALA A 16 34.23 -9.34 15.32
N THR A 17 33.38 -10.37 15.40
CA THR A 17 32.54 -10.75 14.26
C THR A 17 31.52 -9.64 14.06
N ALA A 18 31.72 -8.80 13.04
CA ALA A 18 30.71 -7.84 12.62
C ALA A 18 29.49 -8.61 12.12
N CYS A 19 28.46 -8.72 12.96
CA CYS A 19 27.14 -9.09 12.50
C CYS A 19 26.66 -7.94 11.60
N THR A 20 26.60 -8.19 10.30
CA THR A 20 25.80 -7.38 9.37
C THR A 20 24.36 -7.48 9.85
N ALA A 21 23.88 -6.46 10.57
CA ALA A 21 22.46 -6.31 10.83
C ALA A 21 21.77 -6.15 9.47
N PRO A 22 20.66 -6.87 9.19
CA PRO A 22 19.82 -6.51 8.07
C PRO A 22 19.35 -5.07 8.29
N SER A 23 19.53 -4.23 7.27
CA SER A 23 19.00 -2.89 7.23
C SER A 23 17.47 -2.96 7.22
N ASP A 24 16.85 -2.98 8.39
CA ASP A 24 15.46 -2.59 8.56
C ASP A 24 15.38 -1.08 8.30
N SER A 25 15.26 -0.72 7.02
CA SER A 25 14.82 0.62 6.66
C SER A 25 13.46 0.85 7.33
N PRO A 26 13.22 2.02 7.94
CA PRO A 26 11.90 2.33 8.48
C PRO A 26 10.87 2.12 7.37
N VAL A 27 9.91 1.24 7.64
CA VAL A 27 8.78 0.96 6.74
C VAL A 27 7.92 2.22 6.73
N LEU A 28 8.21 3.14 5.80
CA LEU A 28 7.44 4.36 5.65
C LEU A 28 6.11 4.09 4.92
N GLY A 29 5.12 4.89 5.28
CA GLY A 29 3.81 5.06 4.64
C GLY A 29 3.14 3.77 4.15
N THR A 30 3.30 3.48 2.87
CA THR A 30 2.68 2.33 2.17
C THR A 30 2.94 0.99 2.84
N GLY A 31 4.11 0.80 3.47
CA GLY A 31 4.41 -0.49 4.10
C GLY A 31 3.61 -0.75 5.39
N SER A 32 2.86 0.22 5.90
CA SER A 32 1.88 0.03 6.99
C SER A 32 0.57 -0.63 6.54
N LEU A 33 0.36 -0.80 5.23
CA LEU A 33 -0.85 -1.40 4.63
C LEU A 33 -0.85 -2.94 4.61
N GLY A 34 0.01 -3.58 5.41
CA GLY A 34 0.07 -5.03 5.55
C GLY A 34 1.07 -5.72 4.60
N PRO A 35 0.86 -7.01 4.27
CA PRO A 35 1.82 -7.79 3.49
C PRO A 35 1.94 -7.25 2.07
N GLN A 36 3.17 -7.25 1.55
CA GLN A 36 3.41 -6.85 0.17
C GLN A 36 2.91 -7.95 -0.78
N LEU A 37 2.04 -7.58 -1.72
CA LEU A 37 1.63 -8.43 -2.83
C LEU A 37 2.11 -7.82 -4.14
N THR A 38 2.56 -8.66 -5.06
CA THR A 38 3.35 -8.25 -6.25
C THR A 38 2.82 -8.77 -7.57
N SER A 39 1.77 -9.60 -7.55
CA SER A 39 1.09 -10.05 -8.77
C SER A 39 -0.43 -10.09 -8.59
N THR A 40 -1.16 -10.02 -9.69
CA THR A 40 -2.62 -10.15 -9.71
C THR A 40 -3.09 -11.50 -9.15
N THR A 41 -2.28 -12.56 -9.29
CA THR A 41 -2.57 -13.87 -8.71
C THR A 41 -2.44 -13.87 -7.19
N GLU A 42 -1.37 -13.28 -6.65
CA GLU A 42 -1.18 -13.14 -5.19
C GLU A 42 -2.32 -12.32 -4.56
N VAL A 43 -2.74 -11.25 -5.24
CA VAL A 43 -3.88 -10.42 -4.79
C VAL A 43 -5.18 -11.23 -4.79
N ALA A 44 -5.45 -11.98 -5.86
CA ALA A 44 -6.66 -12.81 -5.94
C ALA A 44 -6.68 -13.92 -4.89
N ASP A 45 -5.55 -14.57 -4.66
CA ASP A 45 -5.42 -15.60 -3.61
C ASP A 45 -5.67 -14.99 -2.22
N TRP A 46 -5.13 -13.80 -1.95
CA TRP A 46 -5.35 -13.08 -0.69
C TRP A 46 -6.82 -12.67 -0.49
N VAL A 47 -7.51 -12.28 -1.56
CA VAL A 47 -8.97 -11.99 -1.54
C VAL A 47 -9.73 -13.28 -1.25
N ARG A 48 -9.44 -14.35 -1.99
CA ARG A 48 -10.09 -15.66 -1.84
C ARG A 48 -9.94 -16.23 -0.43
N GLU A 49 -8.77 -16.11 0.17
CA GLU A 49 -8.54 -16.55 1.56
C GLU A 49 -9.41 -15.80 2.58
N ARG A 50 -9.80 -14.56 2.28
CA ARG A 50 -10.58 -13.71 3.19
C ARG A 50 -12.08 -13.77 2.95
N THR A 51 -12.50 -13.93 1.70
CA THR A 51 -13.91 -13.81 1.31
C THR A 51 -14.49 -15.12 0.77
N GLY A 52 -13.65 -16.05 0.33
CA GLY A 52 -14.06 -17.24 -0.43
C GLY A 52 -14.39 -16.95 -1.90
N GLU A 53 -14.14 -15.73 -2.39
CA GLU A 53 -14.46 -15.30 -3.77
C GLU A 53 -13.20 -15.14 -4.62
N CYS A 54 -13.33 -14.59 -5.84
CA CYS A 54 -12.18 -14.31 -6.72
C CYS A 54 -11.44 -15.58 -7.18
N GLU A 55 -12.18 -16.65 -7.47
CA GLU A 55 -11.63 -17.84 -8.11
C GLU A 55 -11.30 -17.53 -9.57
N ALA A 56 -10.02 -17.68 -9.96
CA ALA A 56 -9.49 -17.40 -11.29
C ALA A 56 -9.43 -15.90 -11.69
N PRO A 57 -8.39 -15.16 -11.24
CA PRO A 57 -8.10 -13.85 -11.80
C PRO A 57 -7.73 -13.95 -13.28
N GLU A 58 -8.20 -12.99 -14.05
CA GLU A 58 -7.89 -12.83 -15.46
C GLU A 58 -7.03 -11.58 -15.64
N ALA A 59 -5.83 -11.75 -16.19
CA ALA A 59 -4.99 -10.62 -16.60
C ALA A 59 -5.68 -9.83 -17.71
N ARG A 60 -5.60 -8.50 -17.65
CA ARG A 60 -6.27 -7.59 -18.58
C ARG A 60 -5.29 -6.55 -19.11
N THR A 61 -5.63 -5.96 -20.24
CA THR A 61 -4.79 -4.95 -20.88
C THR A 61 -4.96 -3.58 -20.25
N ILE A 62 -3.96 -2.70 -20.43
CA ILE A 62 -4.08 -1.29 -20.00
C ILE A 62 -5.18 -0.54 -20.76
N ALA A 63 -5.50 -0.94 -21.99
CA ALA A 63 -6.65 -0.39 -22.72
C ALA A 63 -7.96 -0.74 -22.00
N GLU A 64 -8.16 -2.00 -21.59
CA GLU A 64 -9.32 -2.42 -20.80
C GLU A 64 -9.34 -1.76 -19.41
N PHE A 65 -8.18 -1.49 -18.82
CA PHE A 65 -8.10 -0.71 -17.58
C PHE A 65 -8.64 0.71 -17.79
N ALA A 66 -8.30 1.36 -18.90
CA ALA A 66 -8.79 2.70 -19.20
C ALA A 66 -10.31 2.75 -19.46
N GLU A 67 -10.87 1.69 -20.05
CA GLU A 67 -12.33 1.52 -20.15
C GLU A 67 -12.98 1.34 -18.77
N PHE A 68 -12.28 0.66 -17.85
CA PHE A 68 -12.77 0.39 -16.49
C PHE A 68 -12.76 1.63 -15.59
N VAL A 69 -11.65 2.35 -15.48
CA VAL A 69 -11.53 3.54 -14.60
C VAL A 69 -11.90 4.86 -15.29
N GLY A 70 -12.09 4.83 -16.60
CA GLY A 70 -12.25 6.02 -17.45
C GLY A 70 -10.90 6.64 -17.84
N PRO A 71 -10.83 7.30 -19.02
CA PRO A 71 -9.56 7.70 -19.65
C PRO A 71 -8.73 8.65 -18.79
N LEU A 72 -9.37 9.62 -18.13
CA LEU A 72 -8.70 10.61 -17.30
C LEU A 72 -7.99 10.00 -16.08
N ARG A 73 -8.65 9.03 -15.42
CA ARG A 73 -8.05 8.30 -14.28
C ARG A 73 -6.99 7.33 -14.77
N ALA A 74 -7.21 6.70 -15.92
CA ALA A 74 -6.25 5.80 -16.53
C ALA A 74 -4.89 6.49 -16.75
N ASP A 75 -4.88 7.73 -17.22
CA ASP A 75 -3.65 8.51 -17.41
C ASP A 75 -2.89 8.75 -16.10
N LEU A 76 -3.60 8.91 -14.98
CA LEU A 76 -3.00 9.09 -13.65
C LEU A 76 -2.46 7.79 -13.07
N TYR A 77 -3.14 6.67 -13.29
CA TYR A 77 -2.74 5.37 -12.76
C TYR A 77 -1.69 4.66 -13.61
N ALA A 78 -1.83 4.68 -14.94
CA ALA A 78 -1.07 3.86 -15.87
C ALA A 78 0.45 3.91 -15.68
N PRO A 79 1.09 5.05 -15.34
CA PRO A 79 2.52 5.07 -15.08
C PRO A 79 2.94 4.21 -13.88
N PHE A 80 2.02 3.91 -12.97
CA PHE A 80 2.29 3.27 -11.68
C PHE A 80 1.73 1.84 -11.60
N VAL A 81 0.92 1.41 -12.56
CA VAL A 81 0.39 0.04 -12.64
C VAL A 81 1.47 -0.89 -13.20
N ALA A 82 1.83 -1.90 -12.40
CA ALA A 82 2.73 -2.98 -12.80
C ALA A 82 1.95 -4.13 -13.47
N GLU A 83 0.82 -4.51 -12.88
CA GLU A 83 -0.11 -5.50 -13.44
C GLU A 83 -1.56 -5.08 -13.20
N TRP A 84 -2.44 -5.50 -14.10
CA TRP A 84 -3.88 -5.30 -13.99
C TRP A 84 -4.60 -6.58 -14.36
N GLY A 85 -5.64 -6.89 -13.59
CA GLY A 85 -6.52 -7.99 -13.86
C GLY A 85 -7.87 -7.80 -13.19
N THR A 86 -8.75 -8.77 -13.37
CA THR A 86 -10.04 -8.81 -12.70
C THR A 86 -10.39 -10.21 -12.27
N CYS A 87 -11.27 -10.35 -11.30
CA CYS A 87 -11.93 -11.62 -10.99
C CYS A 87 -13.42 -11.40 -10.72
N ALA A 88 -14.22 -12.46 -10.79
CA ALA A 88 -15.64 -12.41 -10.45
C ALA A 88 -15.84 -12.49 -8.92
N VAL A 89 -16.74 -11.67 -8.39
CA VAL A 89 -17.10 -11.60 -6.95
C VAL A 89 -18.57 -11.23 -6.80
N GLU A 90 -19.39 -12.01 -6.11
CA GLU A 90 -20.84 -11.72 -6.05
C GLU A 90 -21.13 -10.60 -5.03
N PRO A 91 -22.13 -9.72 -5.27
CA PRO A 91 -23.04 -9.62 -6.41
C PRO A 91 -22.51 -8.75 -7.56
N TYR A 92 -21.21 -8.42 -7.57
CA TYR A 92 -20.61 -7.55 -8.57
C TYR A 92 -20.18 -8.36 -9.79
N GLU A 93 -20.23 -7.77 -11.00
CA GLU A 93 -19.77 -8.53 -12.17
C GLU A 93 -18.25 -8.78 -12.11
N ARG A 94 -17.46 -7.78 -11.68
CA ARG A 94 -16.00 -7.83 -11.71
C ARG A 94 -15.37 -6.98 -10.60
N LEU A 95 -14.42 -7.57 -9.88
CA LEU A 95 -13.46 -6.86 -9.03
C LEU A 95 -12.22 -6.52 -9.84
N GLY A 96 -11.78 -5.26 -9.78
CA GLY A 96 -10.50 -4.82 -10.32
C GLY A 96 -9.35 -5.14 -9.36
N LEU A 97 -8.30 -5.78 -9.89
CA LEU A 97 -7.06 -6.11 -9.18
C LEU A 97 -5.92 -5.31 -9.80
N VAL A 98 -5.46 -4.26 -9.12
CA VAL A 98 -4.34 -3.43 -9.59
C VAL A 98 -3.11 -3.74 -8.76
N VAL A 99 -2.02 -4.15 -9.41
CA VAL A 99 -0.69 -4.20 -8.77
C VAL A 99 0.04 -2.92 -9.11
N LEU A 100 0.63 -2.28 -8.11
CA LEU A 100 1.31 -1.00 -8.23
C LEU A 100 2.83 -1.19 -8.06
N HIS A 101 3.60 -0.43 -8.82
CA HIS A 101 5.04 -0.28 -8.59
C HIS A 101 5.29 0.35 -7.22
N ARG A 102 5.62 -0.49 -6.22
CA ARG A 102 5.80 -0.07 -4.82
C ARG A 102 6.80 1.08 -4.69
N GLU A 103 7.90 1.01 -5.42
CA GLU A 103 8.97 2.01 -5.45
C GLU A 103 8.51 3.37 -6.01
N ARG A 104 7.34 3.41 -6.66
CA ARG A 104 6.77 4.61 -7.28
C ARG A 104 5.52 5.13 -6.56
N MET A 105 5.16 4.57 -5.40
CA MET A 105 3.96 4.98 -4.66
C MET A 105 4.00 6.44 -4.22
N ALA A 106 5.16 6.95 -3.81
CA ALA A 106 5.32 8.36 -3.49
C ALA A 106 5.11 9.26 -4.73
N ASP A 107 5.51 8.81 -5.91
CA ASP A 107 5.26 9.55 -7.16
C ASP A 107 3.79 9.52 -7.56
N PHE A 108 3.11 8.38 -7.36
CA PHE A 108 1.67 8.26 -7.56
C PHE A 108 0.91 9.23 -6.66
N GLN A 109 1.20 9.24 -5.36
CA GLN A 109 0.56 10.13 -4.38
C GLN A 109 0.77 11.62 -4.76
N ARG A 110 2.00 12.02 -5.14
CA ARG A 110 2.28 13.39 -5.64
C ARG A 110 1.53 13.72 -6.92
N ALA A 111 1.47 12.78 -7.86
CA ALA A 111 0.76 12.98 -9.13
C ALA A 111 -0.73 13.17 -8.91
N TRP A 112 -1.32 12.38 -8.00
CA TRP A 112 -2.73 12.50 -7.65
C TRP A 112 -3.04 13.81 -6.92
N GLN A 113 -2.24 14.16 -5.92
CA GLN A 113 -2.35 15.43 -5.19
C GLN A 113 -2.34 16.62 -6.17
N ARG A 114 -1.37 16.65 -7.10
CA ARG A 114 -1.30 17.68 -8.13
C ARG A 114 -2.54 17.69 -9.04
N ALA A 115 -3.04 16.52 -9.43
CA ALA A 115 -4.23 16.43 -10.29
C ALA A 115 -5.48 16.98 -9.59
N VAL A 116 -5.60 16.81 -8.27
CA VAL A 116 -6.64 17.44 -7.46
C VAL A 116 -6.45 18.96 -7.41
N GLU A 117 -5.24 19.45 -7.11
CA GLU A 117 -4.92 20.89 -7.06
C GLU A 117 -5.18 21.62 -8.39
N GLU A 118 -4.87 20.96 -9.51
CA GLU A 118 -5.11 21.48 -10.86
C GLU A 118 -6.57 21.35 -11.31
N GLY A 119 -7.44 20.74 -10.50
CA GLY A 119 -8.85 20.51 -10.83
C GLY A 119 -9.06 19.49 -11.95
N LYS A 120 -8.05 18.68 -12.28
CA LYS A 120 -8.17 17.58 -13.27
C LYS A 120 -9.04 16.46 -12.72
N VAL A 121 -8.97 16.19 -11.42
CA VAL A 121 -9.87 15.27 -10.72
C VAL A 121 -10.48 15.97 -9.51
N SER A 122 -11.73 15.64 -9.19
CA SER A 122 -12.48 16.27 -8.10
C SER A 122 -12.40 15.51 -6.78
N GLY A 123 -11.56 14.47 -6.69
CA GLY A 123 -11.50 13.64 -5.49
C GLY A 123 -10.38 12.62 -5.50
N ASP A 124 -10.45 11.76 -4.50
CA ASP A 124 -9.47 10.74 -4.20
C ASP A 124 -9.51 9.56 -5.20
N PRO A 125 -8.45 8.74 -5.24
CA PRO A 125 -8.47 7.52 -6.02
C PRO A 125 -9.54 6.55 -5.47
N ASP A 126 -10.30 5.96 -6.38
CA ASP A 126 -11.49 5.14 -6.14
C ASP A 126 -11.19 3.66 -5.86
N PHE A 127 -10.08 3.39 -5.19
CA PHE A 127 -9.62 2.06 -4.83
C PHE A 127 -9.35 1.96 -3.33
N GLY A 128 -9.46 0.74 -2.80
CA GLY A 128 -8.89 0.36 -1.52
C GLY A 128 -7.47 -0.11 -1.71
N PHE A 129 -6.53 0.49 -0.99
CA PHE A 129 -5.09 0.25 -1.12
C PHE A 129 -4.62 -0.75 -0.07
N GLY A 130 -3.80 -1.69 -0.53
CA GLY A 130 -2.93 -2.53 0.27
C GLY A 130 -1.46 -2.23 -0.05
N ASN A 131 -0.54 -2.99 0.55
CA ASN A 131 0.88 -2.81 0.29
C ASN A 131 1.26 -3.39 -1.09
N GLY A 132 1.42 -2.51 -2.10
CA GLY A 132 1.79 -2.89 -3.47
C GLY A 132 0.61 -3.23 -4.38
N PHE A 133 -0.63 -3.09 -3.92
CA PHE A 133 -1.82 -3.36 -4.72
C PHE A 133 -2.99 -2.46 -4.34
N ALA A 134 -4.02 -2.46 -5.18
CA ALA A 134 -5.29 -1.79 -4.93
C ALA A 134 -6.47 -2.57 -5.52
N LEU A 135 -7.62 -2.52 -4.85
CA LEU A 135 -8.87 -3.17 -5.28
C LEU A 135 -9.93 -2.14 -5.62
N SER A 136 -10.67 -2.34 -6.71
CA SER A 136 -11.76 -1.42 -7.08
C SER A 136 -12.83 -1.38 -5.98
N GLY A 137 -13.29 -0.18 -5.61
CA GLY A 137 -14.09 0.06 -4.40
C GLY A 137 -15.56 -0.35 -4.46
N THR A 138 -15.83 -1.64 -4.68
CA THR A 138 -17.19 -2.20 -4.65
C THR A 138 -17.36 -3.30 -3.61
N LEU A 139 -16.34 -4.10 -3.32
CA LEU A 139 -16.39 -5.02 -2.19
C LEU A 139 -16.24 -4.27 -0.87
N GLY A 140 -16.70 -4.85 0.23
CA GLY A 140 -16.48 -4.36 1.59
C GLY A 140 -14.99 -4.25 1.92
N LEU A 141 -14.31 -3.25 1.37
CA LEU A 141 -12.89 -2.95 1.53
C LEU A 141 -12.52 -2.87 3.02
N GLU A 142 -13.49 -2.46 3.84
CA GLU A 142 -13.41 -2.43 5.30
C GLU A 142 -13.14 -3.81 5.91
N SER A 143 -13.85 -4.86 5.46
CA SER A 143 -13.67 -6.24 5.93
C SER A 143 -12.34 -6.84 5.46
N LEU A 144 -11.86 -6.38 4.30
CA LEU A 144 -10.54 -6.71 3.76
C LEU A 144 -9.40 -5.94 4.43
N GLY A 145 -9.72 -4.91 5.22
CA GLY A 145 -8.74 -4.10 5.91
C GLY A 145 -8.01 -3.09 5.02
N LEU A 146 -8.59 -2.75 3.87
CA LEU A 146 -8.01 -1.82 2.91
C LEU A 146 -8.35 -0.38 3.26
N HIS A 147 -7.48 0.53 2.85
CA HIS A 147 -7.62 1.97 3.13
C HIS A 147 -7.76 2.76 1.84
N HIS A 148 -8.56 3.81 1.87
CA HIS A 148 -8.61 4.79 0.80
C HIS A 148 -7.43 5.74 0.92
N LEU A 149 -6.72 5.99 -0.18
CA LEU A 149 -5.76 7.09 -0.23
C LEU A 149 -6.53 8.41 -0.26
N ARG A 150 -6.15 9.35 0.61
CA ARG A 150 -6.67 10.72 0.63
C ARG A 150 -5.51 11.68 0.42
N CYS A 151 -5.61 12.56 -0.57
CA CYS A 151 -4.58 13.57 -0.85
C CYS A 151 -5.25 14.93 -1.00
N GLY A 152 -5.41 15.67 0.10
CA GLY A 152 -6.16 16.93 0.12
C GLY A 152 -6.59 17.37 1.53
N GLN A 153 -7.51 18.34 1.63
CA GLN A 153 -8.02 18.81 2.92
C GLN A 153 -8.83 17.71 3.62
N VAL A 154 -8.20 17.11 4.62
CA VAL A 154 -8.75 16.08 5.53
C VAL A 154 -9.46 16.67 6.75
N GLU A 155 -9.47 18.00 6.90
CA GLU A 155 -10.03 18.66 8.08
C GLU A 155 -11.56 18.54 8.14
N GLY A 156 -12.07 18.14 9.30
CA GLY A 156 -13.51 18.04 9.55
C GLY A 156 -14.19 16.77 9.01
N GLN A 157 -13.44 15.85 8.40
CA GLN A 157 -13.95 14.54 7.98
C GLN A 157 -13.70 13.50 9.07
N ASP A 158 -14.67 12.63 9.30
CA ASP A 158 -14.45 11.41 10.08
C ASP A 158 -13.71 10.40 9.20
N LEU A 159 -12.39 10.34 9.36
CA LEU A 159 -11.52 9.46 8.59
C LEU A 159 -11.36 8.07 9.21
N GLY A 160 -11.93 7.84 10.40
CA GLY A 160 -11.75 6.63 11.17
C GLY A 160 -10.27 6.29 11.40
N HIS A 161 -9.87 5.09 10.98
CA HIS A 161 -8.50 4.61 11.13
C HIS A 161 -7.58 5.19 10.05
N VAL A 162 -6.57 5.95 10.48
CA VAL A 162 -5.63 6.65 9.60
C VAL A 162 -4.22 6.07 9.73
N LEU A 163 -3.60 5.81 8.57
CA LEU A 163 -2.21 5.41 8.42
C LEU A 163 -1.44 6.47 7.62
N PRO A 164 -0.13 6.65 7.89
CA PRO A 164 0.68 7.59 7.12
C PRO A 164 0.77 7.13 5.65
N ALA A 165 0.80 8.10 4.72
CA ALA A 165 1.24 7.86 3.34
C ALA A 165 2.73 8.19 3.18
N ASP A 166 3.26 8.07 1.96
CA ASP A 166 4.67 8.38 1.66
C ASP A 166 4.90 9.86 1.34
N VAL A 167 3.83 10.65 1.20
CA VAL A 167 3.83 12.05 0.80
C VAL A 167 3.08 12.88 1.83
N GLU A 168 3.66 14.02 2.22
CA GLU A 168 3.01 14.99 3.10
C GLU A 168 1.70 15.51 2.51
N GLY A 169 0.66 15.59 3.34
CA GLY A 169 -0.68 15.96 2.90
C GLY A 169 -1.47 14.81 2.28
N CYS A 170 -0.89 13.60 2.21
CA CYS A 170 -1.61 12.38 1.90
C CYS A 170 -1.70 11.46 3.13
N VAL A 171 -2.80 10.73 3.25
CA VAL A 171 -3.01 9.69 4.27
C VAL A 171 -3.77 8.51 3.70
N TYR A 172 -3.63 7.34 4.33
CA TYR A 172 -4.50 6.20 4.08
C TYR A 172 -5.58 6.17 5.17
N SER A 173 -6.85 6.32 4.80
CA SER A 173 -7.97 6.36 5.73
C SER A 173 -8.92 5.19 5.51
N ARG A 174 -9.48 4.64 6.58
CA ARG A 174 -10.58 3.69 6.52
C ARG A 174 -11.63 4.13 7.53
N PRO A 175 -12.86 4.48 7.10
CA PRO A 175 -13.92 4.85 8.03
C PRO A 175 -14.16 3.71 9.03
N GLU A 176 -14.53 4.03 10.26
CA GLU A 176 -14.98 3.01 11.20
C GLU A 176 -16.34 2.51 10.73
N GLY A 177 -16.43 1.21 10.41
CA GLY A 177 -17.64 0.60 9.88
C GLY A 177 -18.85 0.94 10.74
N HIS A 178 -19.83 1.64 10.16
CA HIS A 178 -21.11 1.85 10.81
C HIS A 178 -21.83 0.50 10.84
N HIS A 179 -21.75 -0.20 11.97
CA HIS A 179 -22.66 -1.29 12.29
C HIS A 179 -24.07 -0.72 12.37
N HIS A 180 -24.78 -0.68 11.25
CA HIS A 180 -26.23 -0.63 11.25
C HIS A 180 -26.71 -2.00 11.75
N GLY A 181 -26.89 -2.10 13.07
CA GLY A 181 -27.63 -3.19 13.70
C GLY A 181 -29.13 -3.10 13.44
#